data_AF-K7FTB0-F1
#
_entry.id   AF-K7FTB0-F1
#
_cell.length_a   1.000
_cell.length_b   1.000
_cell.length_c   1.000
_cell.angle_alpha   90.00
_cell.angle_beta   90.00
_cell.angle_gamma   90.00
#
_symmetry.space_group_name_H-M   'P 1'
#
loop_
_entity.id
_entity.type
_entity.pdbx_description
1 polymer ?
#
loop_
_entity_poly.entity_id
_entity_poly.type
_entity_poly.pdbx_seq_one_letter_code
_entity_poly.pdbx_strand_id
1 'polypeptide(L)'
;MLHKPHVNPPAKVTTSLRIFQDYTLEKVYEGIDCFWAFSPVAGDYILFTFSQPLKAEGYLFRSGNMEHPGDKLYNTTVEVLPAVETELLKDAIGQGDKVNYQTTKDGYLKIGTFDNGIAEDIISPSVGKIQAIRLSIHSNSSVWALLSEIFIKTS
;
A
#
# COMPACT_ATOMS: atom_id res chain seq x y z
N MET A 1 9.38 -4.62 21.48
CA MET A 1 10.44 -4.39 20.48
C MET A 1 10.51 -2.90 20.21
N LEU A 2 11.73 -2.38 20.06
CA LEU A 2 12.02 -0.96 19.90
C LEU A 2 11.55 -0.52 18.50
N HIS A 3 10.60 0.42 18.45
CA HIS A 3 10.15 1.05 17.20
C HIS A 3 11.39 1.65 16.53
N LYS A 4 11.83 1.10 15.40
CA LYS A 4 12.85 1.76 14.59
C LYS A 4 12.09 2.88 13.87
N PRO A 5 12.40 4.17 14.10
CA PRO A 5 11.78 5.22 13.32
C PRO A 5 12.17 5.02 11.86
N HIS A 6 11.18 4.65 11.05
CA HIS A 6 11.30 4.53 9.61
C HIS A 6 10.71 5.79 8.99
N VAL A 7 11.40 6.41 8.04
CA VAL A 7 10.91 7.60 7.36
C VAL A 7 10.38 7.17 6.00
N ASN A 8 9.07 7.30 5.80
CA ASN A 8 8.45 7.07 4.50
C ASN A 8 8.83 8.21 3.53
N PRO A 9 8.93 7.92 2.21
CA PRO A 9 9.20 8.96 1.22
C PRO A 9 8.07 10.00 1.18
N PRO A 10 8.31 11.25 0.73
CA PRO A 10 7.24 12.24 0.66
C PRO A 10 6.11 11.80 -0.27
N ALA A 11 4.88 11.73 0.27
CA ALA A 11 3.69 11.37 -0.49
C ALA A 11 2.47 12.15 -0.02
N LYS A 12 1.55 12.40 -0.95
CA LYS A 12 0.17 12.76 -0.63
C LYS A 12 -0.60 11.48 -0.33
N VAL A 13 -1.22 11.41 0.84
CA VAL A 13 -2.05 10.29 1.26
C VAL A 13 -3.53 10.63 1.11
N THR A 14 -4.33 9.70 0.59
CA THR A 14 -5.77 9.87 0.40
C THR A 14 -6.49 8.55 0.60
N THR A 15 -7.77 8.59 0.97
CA THR A 15 -8.61 7.41 1.15
C THR A 15 -10.07 7.71 0.82
N SER A 16 -10.82 6.69 0.43
CA SER A 16 -12.28 6.74 0.38
C SER A 16 -12.94 6.35 1.71
N LEU A 17 -12.19 5.71 2.62
CA LEU A 17 -12.69 5.26 3.90
C LEU A 17 -13.13 6.44 4.77
N ARG A 18 -14.22 6.25 5.51
CA ARG A 18 -14.67 7.24 6.48
C ARG A 18 -13.79 7.17 7.73
N ILE A 19 -12.97 8.20 7.92
CA ILE A 19 -12.04 8.32 9.05
C ILE A 19 -12.80 8.43 10.38
N PHE A 20 -12.31 7.73 11.40
CA PHE A 20 -12.79 7.85 12.77
C PHE A 20 -11.97 8.90 13.52
N GLN A 21 -12.65 9.95 14.01
CA GLN A 21 -12.04 11.02 14.80
C GLN A 21 -10.80 11.63 14.10
N ASP A 22 -9.68 11.75 14.81
CA ASP A 22 -8.42 12.32 14.34
C ASP A 22 -7.35 11.25 14.03
N TYR A 23 -7.74 9.98 13.86
CA TYR A 23 -6.84 8.88 13.45
C TYR A 23 -6.62 8.88 11.93
N THR A 24 -5.91 9.90 11.43
CA THR A 24 -5.78 10.15 9.98
C THR A 24 -4.65 9.36 9.32
N LEU A 25 -4.65 9.32 7.98
CA LEU A 25 -3.59 8.65 7.22
C LEU A 25 -2.24 9.34 7.38
N GLU A 26 -2.23 10.67 7.51
CA GLU A 26 -1.01 11.45 7.69
C GLU A 26 -0.28 11.01 8.96
N LYS A 27 -1.01 10.83 10.07
CA LYS A 27 -0.42 10.39 11.34
C LYS A 27 0.28 9.03 11.24
N VAL A 28 -0.34 8.04 10.60
CA VAL A 28 0.29 6.71 10.41
C VAL A 28 1.41 6.74 9.38
N TYR A 29 1.30 7.57 8.35
CA TYR A 29 2.36 7.71 7.35
C TYR A 29 3.62 8.33 7.95
N GLU A 30 3.46 9.25 8.89
CA GLU A 30 4.56 9.90 9.65
C GLU A 30 5.03 9.06 10.85
N GLY A 31 4.38 7.93 11.14
CA GLY A 31 4.72 7.07 12.27
C GLY A 31 4.40 7.67 13.64
N ILE A 32 3.45 8.62 13.69
CA ILE A 32 3.02 9.33 14.91
C ILE A 32 1.94 8.55 15.65
N ASP A 33 0.96 8.00 14.92
CA ASP A 33 -0.19 7.26 15.47
C ASP A 33 -0.70 6.26 14.41
N CYS A 34 -1.86 5.66 14.62
CA CYS A 34 -2.54 4.81 13.64
C CYS A 34 -3.55 5.58 12.79
N PHE A 35 -3.92 4.98 11.67
CA PHE A 35 -5.12 5.34 10.91
C PHE A 35 -6.25 4.43 11.35
N TRP A 36 -7.42 5.00 11.63
CA TRP A 36 -8.60 4.23 12.03
C TRP A 36 -9.83 4.75 11.32
N ALA A 37 -10.58 3.83 10.72
CA ALA A 37 -11.74 4.14 9.92
C ALA A 37 -12.88 3.15 10.19
N PHE A 38 -14.10 3.60 9.91
CA PHE A 38 -15.28 2.74 9.94
C PHE A 38 -15.16 1.59 8.93
N SER A 39 -16.06 0.61 9.06
CA SER A 39 -16.07 -0.59 8.25
C SER A 39 -15.98 -0.32 6.74
N PRO A 40 -14.93 -0.85 6.07
CA PRO A 40 -14.78 -0.73 4.63
C PRO A 40 -15.93 -1.37 3.83
N VAL A 41 -16.19 -0.80 2.65
CA VAL A 41 -17.01 -1.41 1.60
C VAL A 41 -16.15 -1.78 0.39
N ALA A 42 -16.64 -2.71 -0.43
CA ALA A 42 -15.97 -3.10 -1.66
C ALA A 42 -15.75 -1.88 -2.57
N GLY A 43 -14.52 -1.71 -3.06
CA GLY A 43 -14.11 -0.56 -3.87
C GLY A 43 -13.45 0.55 -3.05
N ASP A 44 -13.43 0.46 -1.71
CA ASP A 44 -12.66 1.40 -0.90
C ASP A 44 -11.15 1.27 -1.17
N TYR A 45 -10.43 2.36 -0.95
CA TYR A 45 -8.99 2.41 -1.16
C TYR A 45 -8.25 3.30 -0.18
N ILE A 46 -6.96 3.03 -0.01
CA ILE A 46 -5.95 3.94 0.55
C ILE A 46 -4.89 4.16 -0.54
N LEU A 47 -4.56 5.41 -0.83
CA LEU A 47 -3.67 5.78 -1.94
C LEU A 47 -2.54 6.70 -1.46
N PHE A 48 -1.32 6.27 -1.71
CA PHE A 48 -0.08 6.99 -1.47
C PHE A 48 0.46 7.47 -2.82
N THR A 49 0.35 8.77 -3.12
CA THR A 49 0.88 9.37 -4.35
C THR A 49 2.20 10.05 -4.04
N PHE A 50 3.31 9.54 -4.56
CA PHE A 50 4.63 10.12 -4.26
C PHE A 50 4.80 11.49 -4.91
N SER A 51 5.43 12.41 -4.18
CA SER A 51 5.71 13.76 -4.68
C SER A 51 6.59 13.75 -5.94
N GLN A 52 7.44 12.73 -6.07
CA GLN A 52 8.20 12.42 -7.29
C GLN A 52 8.25 10.90 -7.49
N PRO A 53 8.23 10.40 -8.74
CA PRO A 53 8.49 9.00 -9.03
C PRO A 53 9.79 8.48 -8.43
N LEU A 54 9.71 7.38 -7.68
CA LEU A 54 10.84 6.81 -6.95
C LEU A 54 10.95 5.30 -7.16
N LYS A 55 12.13 4.73 -6.92
CA LYS A 55 12.30 3.27 -6.86
C LYS A 55 12.04 2.81 -5.43
N ALA A 56 11.03 1.98 -5.25
CA ALA A 56 10.77 1.31 -3.99
C ALA A 56 11.34 -0.11 -4.05
N GLU A 57 12.01 -0.52 -2.99
CA GLU A 57 12.62 -1.85 -2.85
C GLU A 57 11.68 -2.84 -2.17
N GLY A 58 10.72 -2.34 -1.39
CA GLY A 58 9.81 -3.17 -0.61
C GLY A 58 8.83 -2.33 0.19
N TYR A 59 7.86 -3.01 0.76
CA TYR A 59 6.82 -2.39 1.58
C TYR A 59 6.46 -3.29 2.76
N LEU A 60 5.96 -2.67 3.82
CA LEU A 60 5.28 -3.31 4.94
C LEU A 60 4.06 -2.46 5.30
N PHE A 61 2.90 -3.08 5.32
CA PHE A 61 1.65 -2.52 5.82
C PHE A 61 1.10 -3.44 6.90
N ARG A 62 0.81 -2.89 8.08
CA ARG A 62 0.21 -3.63 9.19
C ARG A 62 -1.14 -3.03 9.57
N SER A 63 -2.14 -3.89 9.69
CA SER A 63 -3.47 -3.55 10.16
C SER A 63 -3.82 -4.27 11.46
N GLY A 64 -4.69 -3.65 12.26
CA GLY A 64 -4.91 -4.00 13.66
C GLY A 64 -3.75 -3.59 14.56
N ASN A 65 -3.97 -3.64 15.88
CA ASN A 65 -2.94 -3.42 16.88
C ASN A 65 -3.23 -4.28 18.14
N MET A 66 -2.46 -4.10 19.22
CA MET A 66 -2.64 -4.89 20.45
C MET A 66 -3.99 -4.63 21.15
N GLU A 67 -4.52 -3.42 21.04
CA GLU A 67 -5.77 -2.99 21.69
C GLU A 67 -7.00 -3.39 20.86
N HIS A 68 -6.85 -3.34 19.54
CA HIS A 68 -7.87 -3.63 18.52
C HIS A 68 -7.33 -4.65 17.50
N PRO A 69 -7.09 -5.91 17.90
CA PRO A 69 -6.50 -6.93 17.03
C PRO A 69 -7.44 -7.41 15.91
N GLY A 70 -8.74 -7.14 16.02
CA GLY A 70 -9.75 -7.52 15.02
C GLY A 70 -9.92 -6.50 13.88
N ASP A 71 -9.54 -5.24 14.12
CA ASP A 71 -9.77 -4.12 13.21
C ASP A 71 -8.71 -4.12 12.10
N LYS A 72 -8.88 -5.03 11.14
CA LYS A 72 -7.92 -5.33 10.09
C LYS A 72 -8.49 -5.05 8.70
N LEU A 73 -7.58 -4.94 7.74
CA LEU A 73 -7.93 -4.96 6.33
C LEU A 73 -8.03 -6.42 5.85
N TYR A 74 -9.19 -6.76 5.29
CA TYR A 74 -9.49 -8.09 4.74
C TYR A 74 -9.75 -7.99 3.25
N ASN A 75 -9.29 -9.00 2.50
CA ASN A 75 -9.45 -9.06 1.04
C ASN A 75 -8.96 -7.76 0.37
N THR A 76 -7.74 -7.36 0.73
CA THR A 76 -7.11 -6.12 0.29
C THR A 76 -5.84 -6.45 -0.48
N THR A 77 -5.63 -5.80 -1.62
CA THR A 77 -4.42 -5.93 -2.45
C THR A 77 -3.49 -4.77 -2.23
N VAL A 78 -2.19 -5.00 -2.46
CA VAL A 78 -1.20 -3.94 -2.64
C VAL A 78 -0.93 -3.79 -4.13
N GLU A 79 -1.11 -2.57 -4.63
CA GLU A 79 -1.06 -2.23 -6.04
C GLU A 79 -0.12 -1.06 -6.26
N VAL A 80 0.64 -1.06 -7.35
CA VAL A 80 1.56 0.04 -7.69
C VAL A 80 1.25 0.62 -9.06
N LEU A 81 1.33 1.93 -9.18
CA LEU A 81 1.25 2.63 -10.45
C LEU A 81 2.67 2.95 -10.93
N PRO A 82 3.17 2.31 -12.01
CA PRO A 82 4.44 2.69 -12.62
C PRO A 82 4.39 4.13 -13.14
N ALA A 83 5.49 4.88 -13.00
CA ALA A 83 5.59 6.26 -13.45
C ALA A 83 5.74 6.39 -14.98
N VAL A 84 6.13 5.30 -15.64
CA VAL A 84 6.18 5.22 -17.09
C VAL A 84 5.48 3.92 -17.48
N GLU A 85 4.45 4.02 -18.33
CA GLU A 85 3.67 2.89 -18.88
C GLU A 85 4.56 1.84 -19.61
N THR A 86 5.82 2.20 -19.92
CA THR A 86 6.65 1.52 -20.92
C THR A 86 7.83 0.71 -20.41
N GLU A 87 8.12 0.59 -19.10
CA GLU A 87 9.19 -0.34 -18.66
C GLU A 87 8.73 -1.81 -18.79
N LEU A 88 7.43 -2.10 -18.64
CA LEU A 88 6.88 -3.43 -18.96
C LEU A 88 6.80 -3.72 -20.47
N LEU A 89 6.73 -2.68 -21.31
CA LEU A 89 6.60 -2.81 -22.76
C LEU A 89 7.96 -2.79 -23.50
N LYS A 90 9.01 -2.22 -22.89
CA LYS A 90 10.36 -2.18 -23.48
C LYS A 90 11.15 -3.46 -23.25
N ASP A 91 10.79 -4.24 -22.22
CA ASP A 91 11.40 -5.55 -21.94
C ASP A 91 10.81 -6.71 -22.76
N ALA A 92 10.00 -6.41 -23.77
CA ALA A 92 9.66 -7.38 -24.82
C ALA A 92 10.90 -7.87 -25.62
N ILE A 93 12.08 -7.27 -25.42
CA ILE A 93 13.33 -7.58 -26.15
C ILE A 93 14.48 -8.09 -25.24
N GLY A 94 14.34 -8.13 -23.90
CA GLY A 94 15.45 -8.50 -23.00
C GLY A 94 15.08 -9.54 -21.96
N GLN A 95 15.82 -10.64 -21.89
CA GLN A 95 15.67 -11.70 -20.89
C GLN A 95 16.01 -11.19 -19.48
N GLY A 96 15.03 -11.24 -18.58
CA GLY A 96 15.16 -11.03 -17.13
C GLY A 96 13.85 -11.44 -16.44
N ASP A 97 13.91 -11.99 -15.23
CA ASP A 97 12.82 -12.66 -14.50
C ASP A 97 11.47 -11.92 -14.59
N LYS A 98 10.59 -12.39 -15.48
CA LYS A 98 9.27 -11.79 -15.72
C LYS A 98 8.35 -12.11 -14.55
N VAL A 99 8.18 -11.16 -13.65
CA VAL A 99 7.08 -11.20 -12.70
C VAL A 99 5.81 -10.80 -13.45
N ASN A 100 4.95 -11.77 -13.74
CA ASN A 100 3.66 -11.56 -14.38
C ASN A 100 2.66 -11.00 -13.37
N TYR A 101 2.78 -9.72 -13.04
CA TYR A 101 1.78 -9.05 -12.20
C TYR A 101 0.46 -8.90 -12.95
N GLN A 102 -0.65 -9.09 -12.23
CA GLN A 102 -1.97 -8.80 -12.77
C GLN A 102 -2.15 -7.28 -12.87
N THR A 103 -2.43 -6.78 -14.07
CA THR A 103 -2.70 -5.36 -14.31
C THR A 103 -4.19 -5.04 -14.13
N THR A 104 -4.49 -3.96 -13.42
CA THR A 104 -5.84 -3.41 -13.28
C THR A 104 -6.22 -2.58 -14.50
N LYS A 105 -7.52 -2.30 -14.69
CA LYS A 105 -7.99 -1.50 -15.84
C LYS A 105 -7.44 -0.07 -15.87
N ASP A 106 -7.06 0.46 -14.72
CA ASP A 106 -6.51 1.79 -14.52
C ASP A 106 -4.97 1.81 -14.43
N GLY A 107 -4.31 0.72 -14.85
CA GLY A 107 -2.86 0.68 -15.06
C GLY A 107 -2.02 0.35 -13.83
N TYR A 108 -2.64 0.00 -12.70
CA TYR A 108 -1.90 -0.49 -11.53
C TYR A 108 -1.50 -1.95 -11.71
N LEU A 109 -0.37 -2.32 -11.10
CA LEU A 109 0.11 -3.70 -10.99
C LEU A 109 -0.22 -4.22 -9.60
N LYS A 110 -0.93 -5.34 -9.49
CA LYS A 110 -1.16 -6.03 -8.23
C LYS A 110 0.10 -6.80 -7.84
N ILE A 111 0.79 -6.32 -6.80
CA ILE A 111 2.08 -6.84 -6.34
C ILE A 111 2.00 -7.61 -5.03
N GLY A 112 0.86 -7.62 -4.35
CA GLY A 112 0.67 -8.39 -3.12
C GLY A 112 -0.75 -8.35 -2.58
N THR A 113 -0.93 -9.01 -1.44
CA THR A 113 -2.21 -9.12 -0.73
C THR A 113 -1.99 -9.08 0.77
N PHE A 114 -2.96 -8.55 1.50
CA PHE A 114 -2.99 -8.69 2.95
C PHE A 114 -3.29 -10.14 3.33
N ASP A 115 -2.47 -10.68 4.22
CA ASP A 115 -2.71 -11.93 4.94
C ASP A 115 -2.71 -11.67 6.44
N ASN A 116 -3.79 -12.06 7.11
CA ASN A 116 -4.02 -11.84 8.54
C ASN A 116 -3.71 -10.40 9.03
N GLY A 117 -3.99 -9.41 8.18
CA GLY A 117 -3.77 -8.00 8.45
C GLY A 117 -2.36 -7.48 8.16
N ILE A 118 -1.48 -8.26 7.54
CA ILE A 118 -0.13 -7.84 7.15
C ILE A 118 0.03 -7.99 5.64
N ALA A 119 0.65 -7.00 4.99
CA ALA A 119 1.16 -7.13 3.64
C ALA A 119 2.63 -6.67 3.63
N GLU A 120 3.55 -7.58 3.34
CA GLU A 120 4.99 -7.31 3.32
C GLU A 120 5.63 -8.07 2.17
N ASP A 121 6.34 -7.36 1.28
CA ASP A 121 7.07 -7.98 0.18
C ASP A 121 8.16 -7.06 -0.39
N ILE A 122 9.06 -7.65 -1.18
CA ILE A 122 10.05 -6.96 -2.00
C ILE A 122 9.39 -6.57 -3.32
N ILE A 123 9.65 -5.34 -3.78
CA ILE A 123 9.19 -4.87 -5.08
C ILE A 123 10.25 -5.23 -6.12
N SER A 124 9.85 -5.98 -7.16
CA SER A 124 10.76 -6.34 -8.26
C SER A 124 11.37 -5.09 -8.90
N PRO A 125 12.70 -5.04 -9.12
CA PRO A 125 13.34 -3.93 -9.83
C PRO A 125 12.76 -3.66 -11.23
N SER A 126 12.15 -4.66 -11.86
CA SER A 126 11.49 -4.53 -13.18
C SER A 126 10.22 -3.67 -13.16
N VAL A 127 9.66 -3.37 -11.98
CA VAL A 127 8.57 -2.38 -11.83
C VAL A 127 9.07 -0.97 -12.16
N GLY A 128 10.37 -0.71 -11.99
CA GLY A 128 10.96 0.59 -12.26
C GLY A 128 10.57 1.65 -11.22
N LYS A 129 10.45 2.91 -11.67
CA LYS A 129 9.98 3.99 -10.78
C LYS A 129 8.46 3.93 -10.66
N ILE A 130 7.96 4.05 -9.44
CA ILE A 130 6.53 4.08 -9.12
C ILE A 130 6.07 5.50 -8.82
N GLN A 131 4.87 5.84 -9.30
CA GLN A 131 4.19 7.10 -9.06
C GLN A 131 3.27 7.02 -7.83
N ALA A 132 2.69 5.85 -7.57
CA ALA A 132 1.79 5.65 -6.44
C ALA A 132 1.75 4.20 -5.96
N ILE A 133 1.34 4.01 -4.70
CA ILE A 133 0.92 2.72 -4.13
C ILE A 133 -0.53 2.85 -3.70
N ARG A 134 -1.35 1.84 -4.01
CA ARG A 134 -2.76 1.75 -3.60
C ARG A 134 -2.98 0.46 -2.81
N LEU A 135 -3.67 0.58 -1.68
CA LEU A 135 -4.32 -0.54 -1.01
C LEU A 135 -5.76 -0.58 -1.52
N SER A 136 -6.16 -1.63 -2.23
CA SER A 136 -7.51 -1.75 -2.80
C SER A 136 -8.30 -2.82 -2.07
N ILE A 137 -9.48 -2.45 -1.56
CA ILE A 137 -10.34 -3.31 -0.73
C ILE A 137 -11.44 -3.92 -1.61
N HIS A 138 -11.48 -5.25 -1.67
CA HIS A 138 -12.32 -5.99 -2.63
C HIS A 138 -13.63 -6.52 -2.06
N SER A 139 -13.85 -6.39 -0.75
CA SER A 139 -15.09 -6.82 -0.11
C SER A 139 -15.50 -5.92 1.05
N ASN A 140 -16.80 -5.93 1.34
CA ASN A 140 -17.33 -5.32 2.56
C ASN A 140 -16.74 -6.01 3.80
N SER A 141 -16.54 -5.24 4.85
CA SER A 141 -16.09 -5.73 6.16
C SER A 141 -17.18 -5.54 7.21
N SER A 142 -17.30 -6.48 8.15
CA SER A 142 -18.13 -6.33 9.35
C SER A 142 -17.38 -5.69 10.52
N VAL A 143 -16.08 -5.46 10.37
CA VAL A 143 -15.20 -4.86 11.38
C VAL A 143 -14.61 -3.56 10.86
N TRP A 144 -14.08 -2.73 11.75
CA TRP A 144 -13.43 -1.48 11.39
C TRP A 144 -12.05 -1.73 10.78
N ALA A 145 -11.49 -0.72 10.14
CA ALA A 145 -10.16 -0.81 9.53
C ALA A 145 -9.18 0.06 10.31
N LEU A 146 -8.18 -0.58 10.92
CA LEU A 146 -7.07 0.11 11.57
C LEU A 146 -5.78 -0.22 10.83
N LEU A 147 -5.02 0.78 10.42
CA LEU A 147 -3.67 0.62 9.87
C LEU A 147 -2.69 1.20 10.89
N SER A 148 -1.82 0.34 11.42
CA SER A 148 -0.92 0.65 12.53
C SER A 148 0.52 0.91 12.09
N GLU A 149 0.91 0.44 10.91
CA GLU A 149 2.26 0.61 10.40
C GLU A 149 2.24 0.75 8.88
N ILE A 150 2.96 1.75 8.38
CA ILE A 150 3.32 1.91 6.98
C ILE A 150 4.83 2.06 6.92
N PHE A 151 5.46 1.21 6.13
CA PHE A 151 6.86 1.36 5.78
C PHE A 151 7.05 1.08 4.29
N ILE A 152 7.57 2.08 3.58
CA ILE A 152 7.93 1.98 2.17
C ILE A 152 9.44 2.17 2.09
N LYS A 153 10.15 1.10 1.74
CA LYS A 153 11.59 1.12 1.62
C LYS A 153 11.98 1.65 0.25
N THR A 154 12.80 2.69 0.22
CA THR A 154 13.37 3.24 -1.02
C THR A 154 14.88 3.03 -1.06
N SER A 155 15.44 2.99 -2.26
CA SER A 155 16.89 2.97 -2.51
C SER A 155 17.57 4.29 -2.18
#